data_AF-A0A2N7VPU7-F1
#
_entry.id   AF-A0A2N7VPU7-F1
#
_cell.length_a   1.000
_cell.length_b   1.000
_cell.length_c   1.000
_cell.angle_alpha   90.00
_cell.angle_beta   90.00
_cell.angle_gamma   90.00
#
_symmetry.space_group_name_H-M   'P 1'
#
loop_
_entity.id
_entity.type
_entity.pdbx_description
1 polymer ?
#
loop_
_entity_poly.entity_id
_entity_poly.type
_entity_poly.pdbx_seq_one_letter_code
_entity_poly.pdbx_strand_id
1 'polypeptide(L)' 'MPKPSAFSIEQFCESHGNISRAYFYKLLAAGQGPRLMKVGRRVLISEEAAADWRREMEARTAQQKQLETA' A
#
# COMPACT_ATOMS: atom_id res chain seq x y z
N MET A 1 9.67 -20.77 -2.17
CA MET A 1 9.92 -19.81 -3.27
C MET A 1 10.35 -18.49 -2.64
N PRO A 2 11.39 -17.80 -3.15
CA PRO A 2 11.79 -16.49 -2.63
C PRO A 2 10.67 -15.47 -2.86
N LYS A 3 10.43 -14.62 -1.87
CA LYS A 3 9.43 -13.55 -1.94
C LYS A 3 9.96 -12.47 -2.92
N PRO A 4 9.13 -11.96 -3.85
CA PRO A 4 9.60 -10.96 -4.80
C PRO A 4 9.92 -9.65 -4.07
N SER A 5 11.10 -9.08 -4.34
CA SER A 5 11.55 -7.81 -3.75
C SER A 5 10.80 -6.58 -4.28
N ALA A 6 9.99 -6.75 -5.33
CA ALA A 6 9.13 -5.72 -5.88
C ALA A 6 7.83 -6.32 -6.45
N PHE A 7 6.75 -5.58 -6.32
CA PHE A 7 5.40 -5.94 -6.74
C PHE A 7 4.93 -5.01 -7.86
N SER A 8 4.18 -5.54 -8.83
CA SER A 8 3.29 -4.70 -9.63
C SER A 8 2.11 -4.22 -8.78
N ILE A 9 1.36 -3.23 -9.27
CA ILE A 9 0.12 -2.79 -8.61
C ILE A 9 -0.85 -3.97 -8.41
N GLU A 10 -0.98 -4.83 -9.41
CA GLU A 10 -1.87 -6.00 -9.37
C GLU A 10 -1.42 -7.01 -8.30
N GLN A 11 -0.12 -7.35 -8.29
CA GLN A 11 0.44 -8.27 -7.30
C GLN A 11 0.33 -7.71 -5.87
N PHE A 12 0.54 -6.41 -5.70
CA PHE A 12 0.38 -5.74 -4.42
C PHE A 12 -1.07 -5.85 -3.92
N CYS A 13 -2.02 -5.55 -4.80
CA CYS A 13 -3.45 -5.65 -4.52
C CYS A 13 -3.85 -7.06 -4.08
N GLU A 14 -3.42 -8.08 -4.82
CA GLU A 14 -3.70 -9.49 -4.51
C GLU A 14 -3.08 -9.89 -3.16
N SER A 15 -1.81 -9.55 -2.91
CA SER A 15 -1.10 -9.99 -1.71
C SER A 15 -1.54 -9.31 -0.42
N HIS A 16 -2.25 -8.17 -0.48
CA HIS A 16 -2.65 -7.36 0.67
C HIS A 16 -4.17 -7.39 0.93
N GLY A 17 -4.81 -8.53 0.71
CA GLY A 17 -6.23 -8.73 0.99
C GLY A 17 -7.14 -8.51 -0.22
N ASN A 18 -6.64 -8.78 -1.43
CA ASN A 18 -7.38 -8.67 -2.69
C ASN A 18 -8.02 -7.28 -2.89
N ILE A 19 -7.21 -6.24 -2.67
CA ILE A 19 -7.62 -4.85 -2.81
C ILE A 19 -8.00 -4.57 -4.27
N SER A 20 -9.19 -4.01 -4.51
CA SER A 20 -9.54 -3.63 -5.89
C SER A 20 -8.60 -2.54 -6.42
N ARG A 21 -8.20 -2.65 -7.70
CA ARG A 21 -7.35 -1.64 -8.36
C ARG A 21 -7.95 -0.24 -8.27
N ALA A 22 -9.27 -0.13 -8.41
CA ALA A 22 -9.98 1.14 -8.30
C ALA A 22 -9.81 1.76 -6.90
N TYR A 23 -9.90 0.95 -5.84
CA TYR A 23 -9.69 1.42 -4.48
C TYR A 23 -8.22 1.80 -4.23
N PHE A 24 -7.27 1.02 -4.77
CA PHE A 24 -5.85 1.35 -4.71
C PHE A 24 -5.55 2.74 -5.33
N TYR A 25 -6.12 3.05 -6.49
CA TYR A 25 -5.96 4.38 -7.08
C TYR A 25 -6.63 5.49 -6.27
N LYS A 26 -7.75 5.22 -5.59
CA LYS A 26 -8.35 6.17 -4.65
C LYS A 26 -7.44 6.43 -3.45
N LEU A 27 -6.82 5.38 -2.89
CA LEU A 27 -5.83 5.52 -1.81
C LEU A 27 -4.63 6.36 -2.26
N LEU A 28 -4.10 6.10 -3.46
CA LEU A 28 -3.02 6.91 -4.02
C LEU A 28 -3.43 8.37 -4.19
N ALA A 29 -4.62 8.64 -4.71
CA ALA A 29 -5.14 10.00 -4.87
C ALA A 29 -5.33 10.72 -3.52
N ALA A 30 -5.67 9.97 -2.46
CA ALA A 30 -5.79 10.48 -1.10
C ALA A 30 -4.43 10.65 -0.38
N GLY A 31 -3.29 10.33 -1.03
CA GLY A 31 -1.97 10.34 -0.38
C GLY A 31 -1.80 9.23 0.67
N GLN A 32 -2.62 8.18 0.58
CA GLN A 32 -2.69 7.07 1.52
C GLN A 32 -2.16 5.75 0.94
N GLY A 33 -1.72 5.74 -0.31
CA GLY A 33 -1.13 4.57 -0.95
C GLY A 33 0.37 4.42 -0.66
N PRO A 34 0.96 3.26 -0.99
CA PRO A 34 2.38 3.00 -0.80
C PRO A 34 3.25 3.87 -1.71
N ARG A 35 4.54 3.98 -1.38
CA ARG A 35 5.52 4.61 -2.26
C ARG A 35 5.64 3.82 -3.57
N LEU A 36 5.58 4.54 -4.70
CA LEU A 36 5.68 3.97 -6.04
C LEU A 36 7.07 4.19 -6.62
N MET A 37 7.58 3.20 -7.33
CA MET A 37 8.82 3.24 -8.11
C MET A 37 8.50 3.12 -9.61
N LYS A 38 8.87 4.13 -10.39
CA LYS A 38 8.73 4.09 -11.85
C LYS A 38 10.01 3.54 -12.49
N VAL A 39 9.90 2.40 -13.18
CA VAL A 39 11.01 1.77 -13.91
C VAL A 39 10.62 1.69 -15.39
N GLY A 40 11.07 2.67 -16.17
CA GLY A 40 10.67 2.84 -17.57
C GLY A 40 9.15 3.00 -17.70
N ARG A 41 8.49 2.06 -18.37
CA ARG A 41 7.03 2.04 -18.55
C ARG A 41 6.27 1.37 -17.39
N ARG A 42 6.98 0.73 -16.45
CA ARG A 42 6.37 -0.04 -15.36
C ARG A 42 6.32 0.79 -14.08
N VAL A 43 5.24 0.63 -13.33
CA VAL A 43 5.12 1.13 -11.96
C VAL A 43 5.19 -0.07 -11.03
N LEU A 44 6.16 -0.05 -10.12
CA LEU A 44 6.44 -1.10 -9.16
C LEU A 44 6.37 -0.56 -7.74
N ILE A 45 6.18 -1.45 -6.77
CA ILE A 45 6.16 -1.17 -5.35
C ILE A 45 7.22 -2.07 -4.73
N SER A 46 8.28 -1.49 -4.18
CA SER A 46 9.31 -2.26 -3.46
C SER A 46 8.73 -2.90 -2.20
N GLU A 47 9.31 -4.01 -1.74
CA GLU A 47 8.88 -4.66 -0.49
C GLU A 47 8.91 -3.71 0.71
N GLU A 48 9.92 -2.86 0.80
CA GLU A 48 10.08 -1.88 1.86
C GLU A 48 8.94 -0.86 1.84
N ALA A 49 8.59 -0.36 0.65
CA ALA A 49 7.44 0.55 0.48
C ALA A 49 6.11 -0.10 0.87
N ALA A 50 5.93 -1.39 0.58
CA ALA A 50 4.77 -2.14 1.03
C ALA A 50 4.77 -2.32 2.55
N ALA A 51 5.93 -2.56 3.16
CA ALA A 51 6.06 -2.68 4.61
C ALA A 51 5.79 -1.36 5.34
N ASP A 52 6.33 -0.25 4.84
CA ASP A 52 6.07 1.10 5.37
C ASP A 52 4.58 1.42 5.31
N TRP A 53 3.94 1.14 4.17
CA TRP A 53 2.50 1.37 4.01
C TRP A 53 1.65 0.58 5.01
N ARG A 54 1.98 -0.69 5.28
CA ARG A 54 1.26 -1.47 6.30
C ARG A 54 1.36 -0.81 7.67
N ARG A 55 2.55 -0.35 8.07
CA ARG A 55 2.76 0.36 9.34
C ARG A 55 1.97 1.66 9.39
N GLU A 56 1.94 2.43 8.30
CA GLU A 56 1.15 3.66 8.23
C GLU A 56 -0.36 3.38 8.38
N MET A 57 -0.87 2.31 7.77
CA MET A 57 -2.27 1.92 7.90
C MET A 57 -2.64 1.43 9.31
N GLU A 58 -1.75 0.68 9.95
CA GLU A 58 -1.87 0.29 11.36
C GLU A 58 -1.88 1.54 12.27
N ALA A 59 -0.98 2.49 12.03
CA ALA A 59 -0.91 3.74 12.78
C ALA A 59 -2.16 4.63 12.57
N ARG A 60 -2.67 4.74 11.34
CA ARG A 60 -3.91 5.47 11.05
C ARG A 60 -5.11 4.88 11.77
N THR A 61 -5.24 3.56 11.77
CA THR A 61 -6.30 2.86 12.51
C THR A 61 -6.19 3.14 14.02
N ALA A 62 -4.97 3.10 14.56
CA ALA A 62 -4.73 3.43 15.97
C ALA A 62 -5.09 4.89 16.30
N GLN A 63 -4.73 5.84 15.42
CA GLN A 63 -5.05 7.26 15.59
C GLN A 63 -6.55 7.53 15.48
N GLN A 64 -7.26 6.88 14.56
CA GLN A 64 -8.71 6.98 14.43
C GLN A 64 -9.41 6.50 15.71
N LYS A 65 -8.97 5.37 16.27
CA LYS A 65 -9.51 4.83 17.53
C LYS A 65 -9.31 5.80 18.71
N GLN A 66 -8.19 6.52 18.75
CA GLN A 66 -7.92 7.51 19.79
C GLN A 66 -8.85 8.73 19.69
N LEU A 67 -9.15 9.19 18.47
CA LEU A 67 -10.04 10.32 18.23
C LEU A 67 -11.51 10.00 18.53
N GLU A 68 -11.94 8.74 18.37
CA GLU A 68 -13.31 8.31 18.68
C GLU A 68 -13.55 8.08 20.20
N THR A 69 -12.48 7.99 21.01
CA THR A 69 -12.58 7.73 22.46
C THR A 69 -12.37 8.99 23.31
N ALA A 70 -12.11 10.14 22.67
CA ALA A 70 -11.89 11.45 23.32
C ALA A 70 -13.13 12.34 23.19
#